data_AF-A0A8X6P7L3-F1
#
_entry.id   AF-A0A8X6P7L3-F1
#
_cell.length_a   1.000
_cell.length_b   1.000
_cell.length_c   1.000
_cell.angle_alpha   90.00
_cell.angle_beta   90.00
_cell.angle_gamma   90.00
#
_symmetry.space_group_name_H-M   'P 1'
#
loop_
_entity.id
_entity.type
_entity.pdbx_description
1 polymer ?
#
loop_
_entity_poly.entity_id
_entity_poly.type
_entity_poly.pdbx_seq_one_letter_code
_entity_poly.pdbx_strand_id
1 'polypeptide(L)'
;SGGGNGLFIEAHVNKLPCRMIVDTRANVTLMREDIAQQLNEKIIWTLPCVILQTVTGDKIPIIGKMNIKITFGNNAYSHTVYVAKITDNFILGLDFLEKCNFILDIKDSSLHSTTEDVTLFGKGVSEIKPFYRIIASSDFTIPARQELILKGYTDQEKNFRLGVLEFPDFENFPKGVLVASTLVDITKETTPVRCANVSDKPKIIKKCKVLATCTPVTCVERSSFQTSNVSSENLTEDLLKPQN
;
A
#
# COMPACT_ATOMS: atom_id res chain seq x y z
N SER A 1 18.17 19.79 -3.82
CA SER A 1 18.26 18.83 -2.70
C SER A 1 18.48 17.43 -3.24
N GLY A 2 19.14 16.59 -2.43
CA GLY A 2 19.80 15.34 -2.78
C GLY A 2 18.98 14.32 -3.57
N GLY A 3 19.70 13.59 -4.43
CA GLY A 3 19.15 12.65 -5.40
C GLY A 3 18.34 11.50 -4.81
N GLY A 4 17.23 11.22 -5.48
CA GLY A 4 16.82 9.89 -5.96
C GLY A 4 16.32 8.85 -4.97
N ASN A 5 16.76 8.82 -3.71
CA ASN A 5 16.72 7.61 -2.87
C ASN A 5 16.12 7.82 -1.46
N GLY A 6 15.21 8.77 -1.27
CA GLY A 6 14.55 9.00 0.02
C GLY A 6 13.55 7.90 0.40
N LEU A 7 13.48 7.56 1.70
CA LEU A 7 12.42 6.72 2.26
C LEU A 7 11.09 7.47 2.15
N PHE A 8 10.04 6.76 1.74
CA PHE A 8 8.72 7.36 1.61
C PHE A 8 7.61 6.41 2.06
N ILE A 9 6.47 6.98 2.42
CA ILE A 9 5.21 6.25 2.64
C ILE A 9 4.17 6.69 1.62
N GLU A 10 3.26 5.78 1.29
CA GLU A 10 2.01 6.10 0.60
C GLU A 10 0.93 6.30 1.67
N ALA A 11 0.31 7.48 1.68
CA ALA A 11 -0.68 7.88 2.68
C ALA A 11 -1.75 8.77 2.03
N HIS A 12 -2.73 9.24 2.80
CA HIS A 12 -3.70 10.22 2.33
C HIS A 12 -3.66 11.51 3.17
N VAL A 13 -3.85 12.64 2.50
CA VAL A 13 -4.08 13.95 3.13
C VAL A 13 -5.53 14.33 2.90
N ASN A 14 -6.35 14.38 3.95
CA ASN A 14 -7.79 14.65 3.83
C ASN A 14 -8.48 13.80 2.72
N LYS A 15 -8.08 12.52 2.61
CA LYS A 15 -8.51 11.52 1.59
C LYS A 15 -7.86 11.63 0.21
N LEU A 16 -7.00 12.61 -0.04
CA LEU A 16 -6.22 12.69 -1.28
C LEU A 16 -4.98 11.79 -1.16
N PRO A 17 -4.75 10.81 -2.05
CA PRO A 17 -3.55 9.97 -2.01
C PRO A 17 -2.31 10.84 -2.23
N CYS A 18 -1.30 10.62 -1.39
CA CYS A 18 -0.11 11.44 -1.34
C CYS A 18 1.11 10.61 -0.92
N ARG A 19 2.12 10.61 -1.77
CA ARG A 19 3.45 10.08 -1.48
C ARG A 19 4.22 11.05 -0.59
N MET A 20 4.60 10.60 0.61
CA MET A 20 5.25 11.43 1.62
C MET A 20 6.67 10.95 1.89
N ILE A 21 7.65 11.82 1.68
CA ILE A 21 9.05 11.56 2.03
C ILE A 21 9.21 11.63 3.54
N VAL A 22 9.87 10.63 4.14
CA VAL A 22 10.28 10.68 5.54
C VAL A 22 11.67 11.31 5.60
N ASP A 23 11.77 12.53 6.13
CA ASP A 23 13.02 13.28 6.18
C ASP A 23 13.34 13.70 7.62
N THR A 24 14.20 12.93 8.27
CA THR A 24 14.70 13.24 9.62
C THR A 24 15.62 14.47 9.65
N ARG A 25 15.98 15.05 8.50
CA ARG A 25 16.72 16.31 8.40
C ARG A 25 15.80 17.52 8.25
N ALA A 26 14.50 17.30 8.05
CA ALA A 26 13.51 18.37 8.04
C ALA A 26 12.93 18.54 9.45
N ASN A 27 13.11 19.71 10.05
CA ASN A 27 12.52 19.99 11.38
C ASN A 27 11.00 20.19 11.33
N VAL A 28 10.47 20.56 10.17
CA VAL A 28 9.05 20.86 9.96
C VAL A 28 8.48 20.07 8.81
N THR A 29 7.20 19.73 8.92
CA THR A 29 6.48 19.00 7.89
C THR A 29 5.98 19.96 6.80
N LEU A 30 6.27 19.61 5.55
CA LEU A 30 6.02 20.45 4.38
C LEU A 30 5.08 19.76 3.38
N MET A 31 4.23 20.56 2.76
CA MET A 31 3.35 20.14 1.67
C MET A 31 3.53 21.04 0.46
N ARG A 32 3.48 20.45 -0.73
CA ARG A 32 3.57 21.21 -1.97
C ARG A 32 2.32 22.04 -2.23
N GLU A 33 2.51 23.20 -2.84
CA GLU A 33 1.45 24.20 -3.10
C GLU A 33 0.25 23.66 -3.89
N ASP A 34 0.49 22.90 -4.95
CA ASP A 34 -0.56 22.32 -5.81
C ASP A 34 -1.46 21.33 -5.05
N ILE A 35 -0.86 20.52 -4.17
CA ILE A 35 -1.59 19.60 -3.30
C ILE A 35 -2.44 20.40 -2.31
N ALA A 36 -1.88 21.43 -1.70
CA ALA A 36 -2.62 22.31 -0.79
C ALA A 36 -3.83 22.96 -1.47
N GLN A 37 -3.71 23.34 -2.74
CA GLN A 37 -4.79 23.94 -3.52
C GLN A 37 -5.90 22.95 -3.89
N GLN A 38 -5.60 21.65 -4.01
CA GLN A 38 -6.61 20.61 -4.25
C GLN A 38 -7.45 20.31 -3.01
N LEU A 39 -6.87 20.52 -1.82
CA LEU A 39 -7.60 20.45 -0.58
C LEU A 39 -8.50 21.68 -0.53
N ASN A 40 -9.81 21.49 -0.71
CA ASN A 40 -10.86 22.53 -0.69
C ASN A 40 -11.03 23.20 0.70
N GLU A 41 -9.97 23.23 1.50
CA GLU A 41 -9.86 23.79 2.84
C GLU A 41 -9.11 25.11 2.81
N LYS A 42 -9.47 26.02 3.71
CA LYS A 42 -8.89 27.36 3.74
C LYS A 42 -7.45 27.31 4.25
N ILE A 43 -6.48 27.54 3.35
CA ILE A 43 -5.09 27.77 3.72
C ILE A 43 -5.02 29.03 4.60
N ILE A 44 -4.41 28.91 5.78
CA ILE A 44 -4.11 30.06 6.62
C ILE A 44 -2.80 30.64 6.08
N TRP A 45 -2.92 31.68 5.26
CA TRP A 45 -1.79 32.42 4.73
C TRP A 45 -0.96 32.97 5.89
N THR A 46 0.31 32.57 5.95
CA THR A 46 1.25 33.12 6.91
C THR A 46 1.80 34.42 6.34
N LEU A 47 1.94 35.43 7.19
CA LEU A 47 2.65 36.66 6.82
C LEU A 47 4.06 36.29 6.29
N PRO A 48 4.62 37.05 5.32
CA PRO A 48 5.85 36.71 4.59
C PRO A 48 7.15 36.68 5.41
N CYS A 49 7.08 36.55 6.74
CA CYS A 49 8.21 36.62 7.67
C CYS A 49 8.81 35.26 8.07
N VAL A 50 8.24 34.14 7.60
CA VAL A 50 8.77 32.79 7.87
C VAL A 50 9.44 32.25 6.62
N ILE A 51 10.77 32.15 6.65
CA ILE A 51 11.59 31.55 5.60
C ILE A 51 12.20 30.30 6.19
N LEU A 52 11.99 29.14 5.57
CA LEU A 52 12.72 27.94 5.94
C LEU A 52 14.10 27.98 5.28
N GLN A 53 15.13 27.72 6.07
CA GLN A 53 16.48 27.55 5.57
C GLN A 53 16.80 26.06 5.53
N THR A 54 17.14 25.59 4.33
CA THR A 54 17.63 24.22 4.15
C THR A 54 19.06 24.08 4.69
N VAL A 55 19.52 22.85 4.87
CA VAL A 55 20.89 22.54 5.31
C VAL A 55 21.98 23.09 4.37
N THR A 56 21.64 23.34 3.10
CA THR A 56 22.55 23.96 2.10
C THR A 56 22.53 25.49 2.15
N GLY A 57 21.65 26.09 2.96
CA GLY A 57 21.48 27.54 3.08
C GLY A 57 20.41 28.11 2.15
N ASP A 58 19.78 27.30 1.31
CA ASP A 58 18.70 27.74 0.42
C ASP A 58 17.47 28.15 1.23
N LYS A 59 16.88 29.28 0.84
CA LYS A 59 15.69 29.86 1.47
C LYS A 59 14.44 29.42 0.72
N ILE A 60 13.58 28.66 1.38
CA ILE A 60 12.28 28.24 0.86
C ILE A 60 11.22 29.18 1.44
N PRO A 61 10.56 30.01 0.60
CA PRO A 61 9.48 30.87 1.07
C PRO A 61 8.27 30.02 1.45
N ILE A 62 7.74 30.25 2.66
CA ILE A 62 6.50 29.62 3.10
C ILE A 62 5.32 30.42 2.57
N ILE A 63 4.42 29.71 1.91
CA ILE A 63 3.18 30.24 1.32
C ILE A 63 2.13 30.39 2.42
N GLY A 64 2.01 29.39 3.28
CA GLY A 64 1.01 29.38 4.35
C GLY A 64 1.18 28.18 5.26
N LYS A 65 0.23 28.01 6.16
CA LYS A 65 0.08 26.80 6.96
C LYS A 65 -1.36 26.34 6.96
N MET A 66 -1.57 25.05 7.14
CA MET A 66 -2.91 24.49 7.27
C MET A 66 -2.91 23.28 8.19
N ASN A 67 -4.04 23.06 8.86
CA ASN A 67 -4.26 21.83 9.62
C ASN A 67 -4.82 20.80 8.67
N ILE A 68 -4.16 19.65 8.60
CA ILE A 68 -4.61 18.53 7.77
C ILE A 68 -4.77 17.30 8.64
N LYS A 69 -5.51 16.34 8.10
CA LYS A 69 -5.58 14.97 8.60
C LYS A 69 -4.75 14.09 7.68
N ILE A 70 -3.63 13.59 8.19
CA ILE A 70 -2.80 12.58 7.54
C ILE A 70 -3.32 11.22 7.96
N THR A 71 -3.60 10.34 6.99
CA THR A 71 -4.06 8.98 7.27
C THR A 71 -3.19 7.96 6.56
N PHE A 72 -2.67 7.00 7.31
CA PHE A 72 -2.02 5.80 6.80
C PHE A 72 -2.45 4.63 7.69
N GLY A 73 -2.70 3.46 7.08
CA GLY A 73 -3.30 2.33 7.79
C GLY A 73 -4.70 2.67 8.30
N ASN A 74 -4.98 2.36 9.57
CA ASN A 74 -6.26 2.69 10.23
C ASN A 74 -6.20 3.99 11.03
N ASN A 75 -5.02 4.59 11.11
CA ASN A 75 -4.77 5.73 11.98
C ASN A 75 -4.89 7.05 11.24
N ALA A 76 -5.26 8.07 12.01
CA ALA A 76 -5.38 9.41 11.51
C ALA A 76 -4.77 10.42 12.45
N TYR A 77 -3.92 11.27 11.90
CA TYR A 77 -3.11 12.21 12.65
C TYR A 77 -3.42 13.63 12.18
N SER A 78 -3.94 14.44 13.08
CA SER A 78 -4.10 15.87 12.83
C SER A 78 -2.77 16.57 13.01
N HIS A 79 -2.28 17.23 11.97
CA HIS A 79 -1.01 17.96 12.02
C HIS A 79 -1.09 19.30 11.29
N THR A 80 -0.35 20.28 11.80
CA THR A 80 -0.18 21.56 11.12
C THR A 80 0.98 21.44 10.16
N VAL A 81 0.74 21.69 8.87
CA VAL A 81 1.75 21.62 7.83
C VAL A 81 2.02 22.98 7.23
N TYR A 82 3.25 23.18 6.78
CA TYR A 82 3.63 24.37 6.04
C TYR A 82 3.53 24.11 4.54
N VAL A 83 2.95 25.06 3.81
CA VAL A 83 2.81 25.00 2.36
C VAL A 83 3.98 25.74 1.73
N ALA A 84 4.67 25.10 0.80
CA ALA A 84 5.83 25.68 0.13
C ALA A 84 5.98 25.17 -1.32
N LYS A 85 6.76 25.89 -2.13
CA LYS A 85 7.16 25.44 -3.47
C LYS A 85 8.33 24.45 -3.35
N ILE A 86 8.01 23.20 -3.09
CA ILE A 86 8.96 22.09 -2.99
C ILE A 86 8.83 21.13 -4.18
N THR A 87 9.84 20.28 -4.41
CA THR A 87 9.83 19.28 -5.48
C THR A 87 8.93 18.10 -5.13
N ASP A 88 9.13 17.56 -3.93
CA ASP A 88 8.40 16.41 -3.42
C ASP A 88 6.97 16.81 -3.08
N ASN A 89 6.04 15.87 -3.23
CA ASN A 89 4.63 16.11 -2.93
C ASN A 89 4.46 16.55 -1.47
N PHE A 90 5.14 15.85 -0.57
CA PHE A 90 5.00 16.02 0.87
C PHE A 90 6.26 15.52 1.58
N ILE A 91 6.70 16.23 2.61
CA ILE A 91 7.86 15.88 3.42
C ILE A 91 7.41 15.83 4.88
N LEU A 92 7.51 14.66 5.50
CA LEU A 92 7.30 14.43 6.92
C LEU A 92 8.59 14.79 7.67
N GLY A 93 8.50 15.84 8.47
CA GLY A 93 9.59 16.31 9.31
C GLY A 93 9.56 15.71 10.71
N LEU A 94 10.60 16.01 11.47
CA LEU A 94 10.75 15.60 12.88
C LEU A 94 9.56 16.05 13.74
N ASP A 95 9.00 17.24 13.51
CA ASP A 95 7.82 17.75 14.22
C ASP A 95 6.62 16.79 14.20
N PHE A 96 6.39 16.11 13.08
CA PHE A 96 5.34 15.10 12.97
C PHE A 96 5.78 13.76 13.57
N LEU A 97 7.01 13.34 13.26
CA LEU A 97 7.54 12.05 13.69
C LEU A 97 7.61 11.95 15.22
N GLU A 98 8.11 13.00 15.88
CA GLU A 98 8.17 13.10 17.35
C GLU A 98 6.76 13.18 17.96
N LYS A 99 5.88 14.02 17.42
CA LYS A 99 4.51 14.18 17.93
C LYS A 99 3.75 12.86 17.93
N CYS A 100 3.98 12.01 16.93
CA CYS A 100 3.31 10.73 16.78
C CYS A 100 4.09 9.55 17.38
N ASN A 101 5.22 9.82 18.07
CA ASN A 101 6.12 8.82 18.67
C ASN A 101 6.55 7.74 17.68
N PHE A 102 6.91 8.13 16.46
CA PHE A 102 7.39 7.19 15.45
C PHE A 102 8.84 6.78 15.70
N ILE A 103 9.10 5.48 15.63
CA ILE A 103 10.43 4.89 15.62
C ILE A 103 10.73 4.44 14.18
N LEU A 104 11.76 5.03 13.60
CA LEU A 104 12.24 4.66 12.27
C LEU A 104 13.19 3.47 12.37
N ASP A 105 12.74 2.30 11.92
CA ASP A 105 13.61 1.13 11.71
C ASP A 105 14.09 1.11 10.25
N ILE A 106 15.34 1.50 10.06
CA ILE A 106 15.97 1.54 8.73
C ILE A 106 16.26 0.12 8.22
N LYS A 107 16.53 -0.83 9.13
CA LYS A 107 16.89 -2.20 8.76
C LYS A 107 15.70 -2.90 8.11
N ASP A 108 14.54 -2.79 8.75
CA ASP A 108 13.31 -3.42 8.28
C ASP A 108 12.49 -2.50 7.37
N SER A 109 12.99 -1.27 7.13
CA SER A 109 12.33 -0.22 6.34
C SER A 109 10.90 0.02 6.83
N SER A 110 10.73 0.25 8.13
CA SER A 110 9.43 0.45 8.78
C SER A 110 9.45 1.65 9.73
N LEU A 111 8.27 2.22 9.92
CA LEU A 111 7.99 3.29 10.86
C LEU A 111 7.01 2.75 11.91
N HIS A 112 7.49 2.52 13.12
CA HIS A 112 6.71 1.94 14.20
C HIS A 112 6.05 3.05 15.03
N SER A 113 4.74 3.00 15.20
CA SER A 113 4.01 3.78 16.21
C SER A 113 3.63 2.88 17.39
N THR A 114 3.19 3.48 18.49
CA THR A 114 2.56 2.75 19.61
C THR A 114 1.30 1.98 19.21
N THR A 115 0.72 2.29 18.05
CA THR A 115 -0.58 1.76 17.60
C THR A 115 -0.54 0.94 16.32
N GLU A 116 0.44 1.15 15.43
CA GLU A 116 0.55 0.47 14.13
C GLU A 116 1.96 0.62 13.54
N ASP A 117 2.38 -0.38 12.78
CA ASP A 117 3.62 -0.36 12.01
C ASP A 117 3.33 0.03 10.56
N VAL A 118 4.07 1.00 10.03
CA VAL A 118 3.90 1.54 8.68
C VAL A 118 5.15 1.22 7.87
N THR A 119 5.02 0.45 6.79
CA THR A 119 6.19 0.14 5.96
C THR A 119 6.61 1.33 5.11
N LEU A 120 7.92 1.53 5.01
CA LEU A 120 8.57 2.54 4.19
C LEU A 120 9.03 1.92 2.88
N PHE A 121 8.89 2.67 1.80
CA PHE A 121 9.38 2.33 0.48
C PHE A 121 10.68 3.10 0.20
N GLY A 122 11.69 2.43 -0.36
CA GLY A 122 12.91 3.06 -0.85
C GLY A 122 13.02 2.94 -2.37
N LYS A 123 13.46 4.00 -3.07
CA LYS A 123 13.77 3.93 -4.51
C LYS A 123 15.18 3.37 -4.72
N GLY A 124 15.35 2.09 -4.37
CA GLY A 124 16.56 1.30 -4.61
C GLY A 124 16.27 -0.11 -5.12
N VAL A 125 15.00 -0.50 -5.17
CA VAL A 125 14.55 -1.71 -5.85
C VAL A 125 13.93 -1.25 -7.16
N SER A 126 14.70 -1.36 -8.25
CA SER A 126 14.24 -1.30 -9.63
C SER A 126 12.85 -1.91 -9.76
N GLU A 127 11.84 -1.21 -10.29
CA GLU A 127 10.55 -1.63 -10.92
C GLU A 127 9.92 -3.02 -10.62
N ILE A 128 10.34 -3.66 -9.54
CA ILE A 128 9.95 -4.95 -9.05
C ILE A 128 9.26 -4.58 -7.76
N LYS A 129 7.93 -4.46 -7.81
CA LYS A 129 7.11 -4.59 -6.60
C LYS A 129 7.72 -5.78 -5.84
N PRO A 130 8.19 -5.66 -4.59
CA PRO A 130 8.63 -6.83 -3.85
C PRO A 130 7.41 -7.73 -3.72
N PHE A 131 7.33 -8.79 -4.54
CA PHE A 131 6.25 -9.75 -4.47
C PHE A 131 6.81 -11.02 -3.84
N TYR A 132 6.15 -11.49 -2.78
CA TYR A 132 6.47 -12.80 -2.23
C TYR A 132 6.00 -13.87 -3.21
N ARG A 133 6.78 -14.94 -3.33
CA ARG A 133 6.33 -16.15 -4.00
C ARG A 133 5.73 -17.05 -2.94
N ILE A 134 4.45 -17.38 -3.11
CA ILE A 134 3.81 -18.36 -2.24
C ILE A 134 4.01 -19.74 -2.86
N ILE A 135 4.70 -20.61 -2.15
CA ILE A 135 5.18 -21.91 -2.61
C ILE A 135 4.35 -23.02 -1.99
N ALA A 136 3.93 -24.00 -2.79
CA ALA A 136 3.16 -25.15 -2.33
C ALA A 136 3.93 -25.97 -1.27
N SER A 137 3.31 -26.16 -0.10
CA SER A 137 3.91 -26.91 1.01
C SER A 137 4.01 -28.41 0.75
N SER A 138 3.15 -28.94 -0.13
CA SER A 138 3.03 -30.36 -0.49
C SER A 138 2.50 -30.51 -1.90
N ASP A 139 2.45 -31.75 -2.39
CA ASP A 139 1.69 -32.07 -3.60
C ASP A 139 0.20 -31.90 -3.33
N PHE A 140 -0.51 -31.28 -4.27
CA PHE A 140 -1.96 -31.11 -4.24
C PHE A 140 -2.57 -31.65 -5.52
N THR A 141 -3.73 -32.30 -5.39
CA THR A 141 -4.58 -32.64 -6.53
C THR A 141 -5.87 -31.86 -6.39
N ILE A 142 -6.16 -30.98 -7.35
CA ILE A 142 -7.42 -30.25 -7.44
C ILE A 142 -8.33 -31.03 -8.38
N PRO A 143 -9.44 -31.63 -7.88
CA PRO A 143 -10.37 -32.36 -8.73
C PRO A 143 -10.96 -31.49 -9.84
N ALA A 144 -11.49 -32.12 -10.89
CA ALA A 144 -12.17 -31.43 -11.98
C ALA A 144 -13.34 -30.58 -11.44
N ARG A 145 -13.51 -29.37 -11.95
CA ARG A 145 -14.61 -28.45 -11.60
C ARG A 145 -14.73 -28.13 -10.10
N GLN A 146 -13.64 -28.22 -9.35
CA GLN A 146 -13.63 -27.95 -7.91
C GLN A 146 -12.70 -26.81 -7.51
N GLU A 147 -12.99 -26.25 -6.35
CA GLU A 147 -12.20 -25.25 -5.67
C GLU A 147 -11.60 -25.82 -4.37
N LEU A 148 -10.34 -25.51 -4.10
CA LEU A 148 -9.62 -25.93 -2.91
C LEU A 148 -8.77 -24.79 -2.34
N ILE A 149 -8.60 -24.78 -1.03
CA ILE A 149 -7.62 -23.92 -0.36
C ILE A 149 -6.35 -24.74 -0.16
N LEU A 150 -5.30 -24.35 -0.88
CA LEU A 150 -3.99 -24.96 -0.82
C LEU A 150 -3.14 -24.25 0.24
N LYS A 151 -2.31 -25.01 0.95
CA LYS A 151 -1.36 -24.43 1.90
C LYS A 151 -0.08 -24.06 1.16
N GLY A 152 0.30 -22.79 1.29
CA GLY A 152 1.57 -22.30 0.80
C GLY A 152 2.43 -21.70 1.92
N TYR A 153 3.69 -21.42 1.60
CA TYR A 153 4.62 -20.68 2.45
C TYR A 153 5.47 -19.74 1.59
N THR A 154 6.10 -18.74 2.20
CA THR A 154 7.12 -17.90 1.55
C THR A 154 8.50 -18.29 2.06
N ASP A 155 9.48 -18.35 1.16
CA ASP A 155 10.90 -18.57 1.47
C ASP A 155 11.65 -17.27 1.78
N GLN A 156 10.97 -16.13 1.65
CA GLN A 156 11.53 -14.80 1.89
C GLN A 156 11.21 -14.30 3.30
N GLU A 157 12.05 -13.40 3.80
CA GLU A 157 11.86 -12.74 5.10
C GLU A 157 10.56 -11.94 5.12
N LYS A 158 9.76 -12.13 6.18
CA LYS A 158 8.39 -11.62 6.27
C LYS A 158 8.39 -10.23 6.90
N ASN A 159 8.55 -9.20 6.07
CA ASN A 159 8.63 -7.81 6.55
C ASN A 159 7.27 -7.10 6.58
N PHE A 160 6.21 -7.79 6.16
CA PHE A 160 4.88 -7.21 6.05
C PHE A 160 3.86 -8.14 6.69
N ARG A 161 2.83 -7.56 7.30
CA ARG A 161 1.75 -8.36 7.89
C ARG A 161 0.78 -8.88 6.84
N LEU A 162 0.32 -8.00 5.97
CA LEU A 162 -0.72 -8.30 4.99
C LEU A 162 -0.16 -8.27 3.57
N GLY A 163 -0.74 -9.09 2.71
CA GLY A 163 -0.48 -9.07 1.28
C GLY A 163 -1.68 -9.55 0.49
N VAL A 164 -1.76 -9.12 -0.77
CA VAL A 164 -2.77 -9.58 -1.73
C VAL A 164 -2.12 -10.65 -2.60
N LEU A 165 -2.68 -11.85 -2.52
CA LEU A 165 -2.36 -12.92 -3.44
C LEU A 165 -2.92 -12.59 -4.81
N GLU A 166 -2.16 -12.87 -5.86
CA GLU A 166 -2.58 -12.73 -7.25
C GLU A 166 -2.13 -13.96 -8.05
N PHE A 167 -2.76 -14.12 -9.22
CA PHE A 167 -2.38 -15.18 -10.13
C PHE A 167 -0.91 -15.01 -10.54
N PRO A 168 -0.11 -16.09 -10.52
CA PRO A 168 1.29 -15.99 -10.86
C PRO A 168 1.46 -15.74 -12.38
N ASP A 169 1.95 -14.56 -12.74
CA ASP A 169 2.28 -14.16 -14.13
C ASP A 169 3.57 -14.85 -14.65
N PHE A 170 3.72 -16.16 -14.43
CA PHE A 170 4.83 -16.97 -14.91
C PHE A 170 4.35 -18.09 -15.82
N GLU A 171 5.09 -18.35 -16.91
CA GLU A 171 4.68 -19.22 -18.03
C GLU A 171 4.43 -20.70 -17.71
N ASN A 172 4.55 -21.15 -16.45
CA ASN A 172 4.54 -22.56 -16.07
C ASN A 172 3.52 -22.94 -14.98
N PHE A 173 2.38 -22.26 -14.86
CA PHE A 173 1.28 -22.68 -13.98
C PHE A 173 0.32 -23.65 -14.69
N PRO A 174 -0.27 -24.66 -14.01
CA PRO A 174 -1.15 -25.62 -14.68
C PRO A 174 -2.35 -24.96 -15.37
N LYS A 175 -2.44 -25.11 -16.71
CA LYS A 175 -3.57 -24.60 -17.50
C LYS A 175 -4.90 -25.10 -16.94
N GLY A 176 -5.87 -24.20 -16.80
CA GLY A 176 -7.20 -24.48 -16.27
C GLY A 176 -7.29 -24.45 -14.74
N VAL A 177 -6.23 -24.04 -14.04
CA VAL A 177 -6.30 -23.69 -12.62
C VAL A 177 -6.26 -22.17 -12.50
N LEU A 178 -7.19 -21.60 -11.75
CA LEU A 178 -7.26 -20.19 -11.39
C LEU A 178 -6.86 -20.01 -9.92
N VAL A 179 -6.37 -18.82 -9.59
CA VAL A 179 -6.01 -18.42 -8.23
C VAL A 179 -6.83 -17.17 -7.90
N ALA A 180 -7.55 -17.19 -6.78
CA ALA A 180 -8.38 -16.07 -6.37
C ALA A 180 -7.54 -14.97 -5.74
N SER A 181 -7.75 -13.72 -6.16
CA SER A 181 -7.11 -12.58 -5.52
C SER A 181 -7.64 -12.41 -4.10
N THR A 182 -6.77 -12.63 -3.11
CA THR A 182 -7.18 -12.74 -1.70
C THR A 182 -6.23 -11.98 -0.81
N LEU A 183 -6.76 -11.16 0.10
CA LEU A 183 -5.99 -10.53 1.17
C LEU A 183 -5.66 -11.59 2.25
N VAL A 184 -4.38 -11.75 2.54
CA VAL A 184 -3.88 -12.75 3.49
C VAL A 184 -2.92 -12.14 4.49
N ASP A 185 -2.83 -12.77 5.67
CA ASP A 185 -1.78 -12.51 6.65
C ASP A 185 -0.58 -13.41 6.33
N ILE A 186 0.54 -12.81 5.94
CA ILE A 186 1.74 -13.52 5.49
C ILE A 186 2.72 -13.82 6.63
N THR A 187 2.48 -13.28 7.85
CA THR A 187 3.32 -13.58 9.03
C THR A 187 3.15 -15.02 9.48
N LYS A 188 1.96 -15.58 9.26
CA LYS A 188 1.60 -16.95 9.63
C LYS A 188 2.50 -17.96 8.96
N GLU A 189 2.74 -19.08 9.63
CA GLU A 189 3.58 -20.18 9.13
C GLU A 189 3.11 -20.68 7.75
N THR A 190 1.78 -20.73 7.55
CA THR A 190 1.17 -21.09 6.28
C THR A 190 0.27 -19.97 5.75
N THR A 191 0.32 -19.76 4.44
CA THR A 191 -0.52 -18.83 3.69
C THR A 191 -1.55 -19.63 2.88
N PRO A 192 -2.86 -19.43 3.11
CA PRO A 192 -3.89 -20.11 2.35
C PRO A 192 -4.01 -19.52 0.94
N VAL A 193 -3.93 -20.36 -0.09
CA VAL A 193 -4.13 -19.97 -1.50
C VAL A 193 -5.37 -20.64 -2.04
N ARG A 194 -6.37 -19.85 -2.40
CA ARG A 194 -7.65 -20.35 -2.92
C ARG A 194 -7.54 -20.57 -4.44
N CYS A 195 -7.64 -21.82 -4.86
CA CYS A 195 -7.45 -22.25 -6.25
C CYS A 195 -8.68 -22.97 -6.80
N ALA A 196 -9.07 -22.67 -8.04
CA ALA A 196 -10.19 -23.32 -8.71
C ALA A 196 -9.72 -24.03 -9.99
N ASN A 197 -10.05 -25.31 -10.13
CA ASN A 197 -9.83 -26.05 -11.36
C ASN A 197 -11.07 -25.96 -12.27
N VAL A 198 -10.97 -25.14 -13.30
CA VAL A 198 -12.04 -24.95 -14.31
C VAL A 198 -11.97 -25.96 -15.45
N SER A 199 -11.07 -26.95 -15.39
CA SER A 199 -11.00 -28.03 -16.37
C SER A 199 -11.86 -29.24 -15.98
N ASP A 200 -12.06 -30.12 -16.95
CA ASP A 200 -12.78 -31.39 -16.84
C ASP A 200 -11.94 -32.53 -16.26
N LYS A 201 -10.64 -32.29 -16.02
CA LYS A 201 -9.69 -33.29 -15.48
C LYS A 201 -9.05 -32.80 -14.19
N PRO A 202 -8.69 -33.70 -13.26
CA PRO A 202 -7.91 -33.33 -12.08
C PRO A 202 -6.58 -32.67 -12.47
N LYS A 203 -6.16 -31.68 -11.68
CA LYS A 203 -4.90 -30.94 -11.87
C LYS A 203 -4.00 -31.16 -10.67
N ILE A 204 -2.75 -31.51 -10.95
CA ILE A 204 -1.74 -31.75 -9.91
C ILE A 204 -0.83 -30.52 -9.82
N ILE A 205 -0.67 -30.01 -8.62
CA ILE A 205 0.34 -29.01 -8.28
C ILE A 205 1.38 -29.72 -7.42
N LYS A 206 2.64 -29.68 -7.84
CA LYS A 206 3.74 -30.29 -7.10
C LYS A 206 4.20 -29.41 -5.95
N LYS A 207 4.71 -30.04 -4.90
CA LYS A 207 5.45 -29.37 -3.82
C LYS A 207 6.54 -28.49 -4.42
N CYS A 208 6.84 -27.37 -3.76
CA CYS A 208 7.81 -26.37 -4.20
C CYS A 208 7.40 -25.59 -5.47
N LYS A 209 6.20 -25.81 -6.02
CA LYS A 209 5.69 -24.99 -7.12
C LYS A 209 5.12 -23.68 -6.57
N VAL A 210 5.38 -22.58 -7.27
CA VAL A 210 4.76 -21.28 -6.96
C VAL A 210 3.25 -21.37 -7.23
N LEU A 211 2.46 -21.09 -6.19
CA LEU A 211 1.00 -21.05 -6.18
C LEU A 211 0.47 -19.67 -6.57
N ALA A 212 1.08 -18.61 -6.04
CA ALA A 212 0.63 -17.24 -6.20
C ALA A 212 1.82 -16.28 -6.06
N THR A 213 1.69 -15.11 -6.66
CA THR A 213 2.46 -13.92 -6.25
C THR A 213 1.70 -13.25 -5.11
N CYS A 214 2.41 -12.56 -4.23
CA CYS A 214 1.80 -11.84 -3.13
C CYS A 214 2.41 -10.45 -3.03
N THR A 215 1.61 -9.44 -3.35
CA THR A 215 2.00 -8.04 -3.24
C THR A 215 1.71 -7.56 -1.82
N PRO A 216 2.70 -7.07 -1.06
CA PRO A 216 2.47 -6.56 0.28
C PRO A 216 1.47 -5.40 0.29
N VAL A 217 0.65 -5.34 1.33
CA VAL A 217 -0.35 -4.28 1.54
C VAL A 217 -0.03 -3.54 2.82
N THR A 218 0.04 -2.21 2.73
CA THR A 218 0.31 -1.31 3.85
C THR A 218 -0.95 -0.83 4.56
N CYS A 219 -2.10 -0.78 3.87
CA CYS A 219 -3.37 -0.39 4.47
C CYS A 219 -4.55 -1.15 3.87
N VAL A 220 -5.54 -1.46 4.70
CA VAL A 220 -6.80 -2.08 4.27
C VAL A 220 -7.93 -1.20 4.76
N GLU A 221 -8.52 -0.44 3.85
CA GLU A 221 -9.73 0.33 4.15
C GLU A 221 -10.96 -0.55 3.99
N ARG A 222 -11.76 -0.68 5.05
CA ARG A 222 -13.10 -1.27 4.94
C ARG A 222 -14.02 -0.24 4.30
N SER A 223 -14.24 -0.36 3.00
CA SER A 223 -15.36 0.33 2.36
C SER A 223 -16.65 -0.18 2.98
N SER A 224 -17.39 0.71 3.66
CA SER A 224 -18.79 0.47 3.97
C SER A 224 -19.56 0.55 2.66
N PHE A 225 -19.59 -0.54 1.90
CA PHE A 225 -20.58 -0.67 0.85
C PHE A 225 -21.95 -0.54 1.53
N GLN A 226 -22.63 0.57 1.27
CA GLN A 226 -24.07 0.62 1.49
C GLN A 226 -24.64 -0.52 0.65
N THR A 227 -25.25 -1.50 1.31
CA THR A 227 -26.11 -2.47 0.66
C THR A 227 -27.28 -1.69 0.06
N SER A 228 -27.09 -1.12 -1.14
CA SER A 228 -28.20 -1.02 -2.05
C SER A 228 -28.62 -2.45 -2.30
N ASN A 229 -29.81 -2.82 -1.81
CA ASN A 229 -30.49 -4.05 -2.16
C ASN A 229 -30.68 -4.05 -3.68
N VAL A 230 -29.64 -4.40 -4.44
CA VAL A 230 -29.81 -4.84 -5.81
C VAL A 230 -30.23 -6.28 -5.67
N SER A 231 -31.54 -6.50 -5.77
CA SER A 231 -32.11 -7.83 -5.87
C SER A 231 -31.35 -8.60 -6.95
N SER A 232 -31.02 -9.85 -6.63
CA SER A 232 -30.32 -10.80 -7.50
C SER A 232 -31.01 -11.05 -8.85
N GLU A 233 -32.21 -10.52 -9.07
CA GLU A 233 -32.97 -10.59 -10.31
C GLU A 233 -32.42 -9.66 -11.42
N ASN A 234 -31.75 -8.56 -11.07
CA ASN A 234 -31.28 -7.60 -12.08
C ASN A 234 -29.95 -8.00 -12.74
N LEU A 235 -29.15 -8.87 -12.12
CA LEU A 235 -27.89 -9.35 -12.67
C LEU A 235 -28.07 -10.39 -13.79
N THR A 236 -29.20 -11.11 -13.78
CA THR A 236 -29.51 -12.12 -14.79
C THR A 236 -29.99 -11.50 -16.12
N GLU A 237 -30.69 -10.36 -16.08
CA GLU A 237 -31.16 -9.72 -17.31
C GLU A 237 -30.05 -9.04 -18.11
N ASP A 238 -29.05 -8.46 -17.45
CA ASP A 238 -27.95 -7.75 -18.15
C ASP A 238 -26.92 -8.69 -18.78
N LEU A 239 -26.83 -9.95 -18.33
CA LEU A 239 -25.94 -10.96 -18.91
C LEU A 239 -26.57 -11.76 -20.07
N LEU A 240 -27.89 -11.66 -20.27
CA LEU A 240 -28.64 -12.43 -21.28
C LEU A 240 -29.12 -11.59 -22.47
N LYS A 241 -28.81 -10.29 -22.53
CA LYS A 241 -29.14 -9.47 -23.71
C LYS A 241 -28.27 -9.91 -24.89
N PRO A 242 -28.87 -10.35 -26.03
CA PRO A 242 -28.10 -10.60 -27.24
C PRO A 242 -27.49 -9.28 -27.73
N GLN A 243 -26.18 -9.29 -27.95
CA GLN A 243 -25.50 -8.20 -28.64
C GLN A 243 -25.97 -8.23 -30.11
N ASN A 244 -26.83 -7.29 -30.47
CA ASN A 244 -27.07 -6.90 -31.86
C ASN A 244 -26.20 -5.71 -32.20
#